data_AF-A0A9P9TIK2-F1
#
_entry.id   AF-A0A9P9TIK2-F1
#
_cell.length_a   1.000
_cell.length_b   1.000
_cell.length_c   1.000
_cell.angle_alpha   90.00
_cell.angle_beta   90.00
_cell.angle_gamma   90.00
#
_symmetry.space_group_name_H-M   'P 1'
#
loop_
_entity.id
_entity.type
_entity.pdbx_description
1 polymer ?
#
loop_
_entity_poly.entity_id
_entity_poly.type
_entity_poly.pdbx_seq_one_letter_code
_entity_poly.pdbx_strand_id
1 'polypeptide(L)'
;MYLLLRRNNVLVAITFAPYLADATQRQFLLENRHDLVQRLGAEHFSQSLICKEIGEITDVRSWNERDALNSSKNEQSSVHLEDGHICKEDSCTSCTVKDAGYRRTKCRLCDRRMQNPIASDALEALRSLTSRGALVQITVSPTSNSQTLTLLFSSQDVPADQVSSHLPTTIPTFTFYIHPTTSLVYFISHCPDSAAVKARMTHTMAIPGLLVHAEDAGVKADRTMEIHELGEAVFEDNDVEGGEGKERFRSMYRREGFVGTELGYEGLERDREFADGVR
;
A
#
# COMPACT_ATOMS: atom_id res chain seq x y z
N MET A 1 1.78 -8.61 16.23
CA MET A 1 0.52 -9.09 16.83
C MET A 1 0.22 -10.47 16.27
N TYR A 2 -0.44 -11.35 17.04
CA TYR A 2 -1.00 -12.59 16.51
C TYR A 2 -2.50 -12.45 16.28
N LEU A 3 -2.99 -12.99 15.18
CA LEU A 3 -4.41 -13.04 14.82
C LEU A 3 -4.78 -14.50 14.56
N LEU A 4 -5.93 -14.92 15.07
CA LEU A 4 -6.46 -16.26 14.83
C LEU A 4 -7.75 -16.10 14.02
N LEU A 5 -7.76 -16.63 12.80
CA LEU A 5 -8.90 -16.53 11.90
C LEU A 5 -9.55 -17.89 11.71
N ARG A 6 -10.85 -18.02 11.98
CA ARG A 6 -11.60 -19.24 11.70
C ARG A 6 -12.19 -19.19 10.29
N ARG A 7 -11.81 -20.14 9.43
CA ARG A 7 -12.38 -20.35 8.08
C ARG A 7 -12.76 -21.83 7.93
N ASN A 8 -13.97 -22.12 7.45
CA ASN A 8 -14.41 -23.49 7.15
C ASN A 8 -14.16 -24.51 8.29
N ASN A 9 -14.45 -24.12 9.53
CA ASN A 9 -14.20 -24.90 10.76
C ASN A 9 -12.74 -25.23 11.10
N VAL A 10 -11.78 -24.56 10.47
CA VAL A 10 -10.35 -24.68 10.81
C VAL A 10 -9.78 -23.29 11.14
N LEU A 11 -8.77 -23.25 12.02
CA LEU A 11 -8.08 -22.02 12.39
C LEU A 11 -6.89 -21.75 11.46
N VAL A 12 -6.64 -20.47 11.21
CA VAL A 12 -5.43 -19.97 10.56
C VAL A 12 -4.74 -19.04 11.55
N ALA A 13 -3.49 -19.36 11.87
CA ALA A 13 -2.65 -18.51 12.70
C ALA A 13 -1.96 -17.47 11.83
N ILE A 14 -2.08 -16.20 12.16
CA ILE A 14 -1.46 -15.10 11.42
C ILE A 14 -0.53 -14.34 12.37
N THR A 15 0.73 -14.24 12.01
CA THR A 15 1.72 -13.39 12.66
C THR A 15 1.80 -12.08 11.89
N PHE A 16 1.14 -11.04 12.39
CA PHE A 16 1.19 -9.71 11.82
C PHE A 16 2.44 -8.97 12.33
N ALA A 17 3.37 -8.70 11.40
CA ALA A 17 4.71 -8.20 11.64
C ALA A 17 5.06 -7.14 10.58
N PRO A 18 4.50 -5.92 10.67
CA PRO A 18 4.74 -4.87 9.68
C PRO A 18 6.20 -4.43 9.64
N TYR A 19 6.63 -3.92 8.50
CA TYR A 19 8.04 -3.55 8.31
C TYR A 19 8.49 -2.42 9.23
N LEU A 20 7.59 -1.47 9.49
CA LEU A 20 7.85 -0.31 10.35
C LEU A 20 7.65 -0.58 11.84
N ALA A 21 7.25 -1.80 12.23
CA ALA A 21 7.21 -2.16 13.65
C ALA A 21 8.61 -2.18 14.25
N ASP A 22 8.66 -1.91 15.56
CA ASP A 22 9.86 -2.05 16.36
C ASP A 22 10.56 -3.39 16.11
N ALA A 23 11.88 -3.34 15.91
CA ALA A 23 12.66 -4.49 15.48
C ALA A 23 12.63 -5.63 16.52
N THR A 24 12.71 -5.27 17.80
CA THR A 24 12.68 -6.22 18.91
C THR A 24 11.32 -6.89 19.02
N GLN A 25 10.23 -6.13 18.95
CA GLN A 25 8.86 -6.66 18.96
C GLN A 25 8.59 -7.58 17.77
N ARG A 26 9.01 -7.17 16.57
CA ARG A 26 8.87 -7.97 15.36
C ARG A 26 9.61 -9.30 15.49
N GLN A 27 10.85 -9.26 15.97
CA GLN A 27 11.66 -10.46 16.15
C GLN A 27 11.04 -11.40 17.18
N PHE A 28 10.61 -10.88 18.33
CA PHE A 28 9.91 -11.66 19.36
C PHE A 28 8.68 -12.39 18.79
N LEU A 29 7.85 -11.70 18.00
CA LEU A 29 6.66 -12.30 17.40
C LEU A 29 7.00 -13.40 16.39
N LEU A 30 8.07 -13.23 15.62
CA LEU A 30 8.49 -14.20 14.61
C LEU A 30 9.11 -15.46 15.25
N GLU A 31 9.89 -15.30 16.32
CA GLU A 31 10.53 -16.40 17.04
C GLU A 31 9.50 -17.27 17.79
N ASN A 32 8.48 -16.66 18.41
CA ASN A 32 7.52 -17.36 19.27
C ASN A 32 6.26 -17.86 18.52
N ARG A 33 6.16 -17.64 17.20
CA ARG A 33 4.93 -17.98 16.44
C ARG A 33 4.63 -19.48 16.41
N HIS A 34 5.67 -20.32 16.42
CA HIS A 34 5.51 -21.77 16.37
C HIS A 34 5.03 -22.30 17.73
N ASP A 35 5.63 -21.82 18.81
CA ASP A 35 5.25 -22.14 20.18
C ASP A 35 3.80 -21.75 20.46
N LEU A 36 3.34 -20.62 19.92
CA LEU A 36 1.93 -20.22 20.01
C LEU A 36 1.00 -21.27 19.40
N VAL A 37 1.28 -21.72 18.18
CA VAL A 37 0.46 -22.73 17.48
C VAL A 37 0.50 -24.07 18.20
N GLN A 38 1.67 -24.50 18.68
CA GLN A 38 1.80 -25.74 19.46
C GLN A 38 0.98 -25.68 20.76
N ARG A 39 1.06 -24.58 21.52
CA ARG A 39 0.35 -24.43 22.80
C ARG A 39 -1.17 -24.35 22.65
N LEU A 40 -1.65 -23.85 21.52
CA LEU A 40 -3.08 -23.73 21.22
C LEU A 40 -3.68 -25.00 20.60
N GLY A 41 -2.89 -26.05 20.39
CA GLY A 41 -3.32 -27.28 19.73
C GLY A 41 -3.17 -27.16 18.22
N ALA A 42 -2.04 -27.65 17.71
CA ALA A 42 -1.67 -27.60 16.29
C ALA A 42 -2.73 -28.27 15.39
N GLU A 43 -3.42 -29.30 15.88
CA GLU A 43 -4.52 -30.00 15.22
C GLU A 43 -5.71 -29.11 14.83
N HIS A 44 -5.88 -27.97 15.49
CA HIS A 44 -6.96 -27.03 15.18
C HIS A 44 -6.60 -26.06 14.05
N PHE A 45 -5.33 -26.04 13.63
CA PHE A 45 -4.84 -25.11 12.63
C PHE A 45 -4.60 -25.79 11.28
N SER A 46 -5.12 -25.19 10.21
CA SER A 46 -4.79 -25.62 8.84
C SER A 46 -3.48 -25.00 8.37
N GLN A 47 -3.20 -23.77 8.79
CA GLN A 47 -2.10 -22.97 8.28
C GLN A 47 -1.59 -21.93 9.28
N SER A 48 -0.28 -21.66 9.23
CA SER A 48 0.37 -20.53 9.89
C SER A 48 0.94 -19.57 8.83
N LEU A 49 0.68 -18.27 9.00
CA LEU A 49 0.99 -17.19 8.06
C LEU A 49 1.81 -16.10 8.74
N ILE A 50 2.68 -15.44 7.97
CA ILE A 50 3.28 -14.16 8.36
C ILE A 50 2.73 -13.09 7.40
N CYS A 51 2.16 -12.02 7.95
CA CYS A 51 1.63 -10.90 7.18
C CYS A 51 2.35 -9.61 7.59
N LYS A 52 2.74 -8.81 6.61
CA LYS A 52 3.38 -7.51 6.83
C LYS A 52 2.40 -6.37 6.65
N GLU A 53 1.45 -6.55 5.74
CA GLU A 53 0.48 -5.52 5.40
C GLU A 53 -0.93 -5.96 5.76
N ILE A 54 -1.77 -4.98 6.11
CA ILE A 54 -3.18 -5.21 6.43
C ILE A 54 -3.91 -5.79 5.20
N GLY A 55 -3.52 -5.36 4.00
CA GLY A 55 -4.07 -5.88 2.74
C GLY A 55 -3.87 -7.39 2.58
N GLU A 56 -2.80 -7.97 3.12
CA GLU A 56 -2.59 -9.42 3.05
C GLU A 56 -3.62 -10.21 3.89
N ILE A 57 -4.24 -9.57 4.87
CA ILE A 57 -5.24 -10.16 5.76
C ILE A 57 -6.66 -9.83 5.27
N THR A 58 -6.86 -8.62 4.75
CA THR A 58 -8.18 -8.07 4.44
C THR A 58 -8.59 -8.25 2.97
N ASP A 59 -7.65 -8.37 2.04
CA ASP A 59 -7.96 -8.51 0.62
C ASP A 59 -8.36 -9.95 0.25
N VAL A 60 -9.56 -10.09 -0.33
CA VAL A 60 -10.09 -11.35 -0.86
C VAL A 60 -9.15 -11.97 -1.90
N ARG A 61 -8.47 -11.15 -2.73
CA ARG A 61 -7.51 -11.66 -3.73
C ARG A 61 -6.35 -12.41 -3.09
N SER A 62 -5.81 -11.87 -1.99
CA SER A 62 -4.74 -12.50 -1.23
C SER A 62 -5.13 -13.87 -0.70
N TRP A 63 -6.40 -14.07 -0.35
CA TRP A 63 -6.92 -15.38 0.07
C TRP A 63 -7.17 -16.33 -1.09
N ASN A 64 -7.74 -15.84 -2.19
CA ASN A 64 -7.96 -16.64 -3.40
C ASN A 64 -6.65 -17.21 -3.95
N GLU A 65 -5.58 -16.41 -3.97
CA GLU A 65 -4.23 -16.87 -4.39
C GLU A 65 -3.71 -17.99 -3.47
N ARG A 66 -3.90 -17.87 -2.16
CA ARG A 66 -3.48 -18.89 -1.18
C ARG A 66 -4.27 -20.18 -1.34
N ASP A 67 -5.58 -20.06 -1.51
CA ASP A 67 -6.50 -21.19 -1.67
C ASP A 67 -6.24 -21.93 -3.00
N ALA A 68 -5.97 -21.19 -4.10
CA ALA A 68 -5.59 -21.76 -5.39
C ALA A 68 -4.26 -22.53 -5.32
N LEU A 69 -3.23 -21.96 -4.70
CA LEU A 69 -1.91 -22.62 -4.57
C LEU A 69 -1.95 -23.84 -3.64
N ASN A 70 -2.80 -23.82 -2.62
CA ASN A 70 -3.04 -24.98 -1.78
C ASN A 70 -3.72 -26.11 -2.55
N SER A 71 -4.54 -25.78 -3.55
CA SER A 71 -5.19 -26.74 -4.45
C SER A 71 -4.20 -27.29 -5.50
N SER A 72 -3.36 -26.43 -6.10
CA SER A 72 -2.40 -26.85 -7.14
C SER A 72 -1.26 -27.75 -6.64
N LYS A 73 -0.86 -27.62 -5.37
CA LYS A 73 0.17 -28.49 -4.77
C LYS A 73 -0.29 -29.93 -4.52
N ASN A 74 -1.60 -30.20 -4.55
CA ASN A 74 -2.12 -31.57 -4.47
C ASN A 74 -2.05 -32.32 -5.80
N GLU A 75 -1.86 -31.63 -6.94
CA GLU A 75 -1.87 -32.24 -8.28
C GLU A 75 -0.50 -32.29 -8.97
N GLN A 76 0.49 -31.50 -8.54
CA GLN A 76 1.82 -31.45 -9.15
C GLN A 76 2.90 -32.02 -8.22
N SER A 77 2.89 -33.35 -8.08
CA SER A 77 4.14 -34.11 -7.97
C SER A 77 4.66 -34.32 -9.40
N SER A 78 5.90 -33.90 -9.67
CA SER A 78 6.59 -33.87 -10.97
C SER A 78 6.22 -32.71 -11.90
N VAL A 79 7.07 -31.68 -11.96
CA VAL A 79 7.93 -31.38 -13.12
C VAL A 79 8.92 -30.29 -12.68
N HIS A 80 10.21 -30.58 -12.84
CA HIS A 80 11.34 -29.70 -12.62
C HIS A 80 11.22 -28.38 -13.41
N LEU A 81 11.43 -27.25 -12.74
CA LEU A 81 11.95 -26.03 -13.36
C LEU A 81 13.15 -25.56 -12.54
N GLU A 82 14.28 -25.55 -13.21
CA GLU A 82 15.61 -25.17 -12.72
C GLU A 82 15.71 -23.66 -12.52
N ASP A 83 16.63 -23.25 -11.63
CA ASP A 83 16.93 -21.88 -11.20
C ASP A 83 15.95 -21.20 -10.22
N GLY A 84 15.99 -21.68 -8.98
CA GLY A 84 15.60 -20.91 -7.82
C GLY A 84 16.12 -21.59 -6.57
N HIS A 85 17.09 -20.98 -5.91
CA HIS A 85 17.76 -21.47 -4.70
C HIS A 85 16.74 -22.07 -3.71
N ILE A 86 16.67 -23.40 -3.66
CA ILE A 86 15.80 -24.14 -2.74
C ILE A 86 16.46 -24.03 -1.37
N CYS A 87 15.93 -23.14 -0.51
CA CYS A 87 16.08 -23.37 0.92
C CYS A 87 15.39 -24.70 1.20
N LYS A 88 16.19 -25.73 1.51
CA LYS A 88 15.68 -26.99 2.06
C LYS A 88 15.05 -26.65 3.41
N GLU A 89 13.79 -26.21 3.39
CA GLU A 89 12.94 -26.31 4.57
C GLU A 89 12.83 -27.80 4.86
N ASP A 90 13.30 -28.20 6.04
CA ASP A 90 13.02 -29.50 6.63
C ASP A 90 11.51 -29.71 6.56
N SER A 91 11.10 -30.49 5.56
CA SER A 91 9.75 -31.00 5.45
C SER A 91 9.55 -31.97 6.60
N CYS A 92 9.13 -31.43 7.74
CA CYS A 92 8.55 -32.18 8.85
C CYS A 92 7.31 -32.90 8.30
N THR A 93 7.49 -34.15 7.87
CA THR A 93 6.46 -35.03 7.32
C THR A 93 5.37 -35.38 8.35
N SER A 94 5.53 -34.96 9.60
CA SER A 94 4.59 -35.14 10.72
C SER A 94 3.90 -33.86 11.18
N CYS A 95 4.15 -32.71 10.54
CA CYS A 95 3.57 -31.46 10.96
C CYS A 95 2.14 -31.31 10.41
N THR A 96 1.15 -31.40 11.30
CA THR A 96 -0.29 -31.23 11.00
C THR A 96 -0.62 -29.84 10.47
N VAL A 97 0.16 -28.83 10.88
CA VAL A 97 0.00 -27.43 10.46
C VAL A 97 0.96 -27.12 9.32
N LYS A 98 0.42 -26.63 8.21
CA LYS A 98 1.24 -26.11 7.12
C LYS A 98 1.80 -24.75 7.53
N ASP A 99 3.09 -24.71 7.82
CA ASP A 99 3.80 -23.46 7.95
C ASP A 99 4.03 -22.87 6.56
N ALA A 100 3.26 -21.84 6.22
CA ALA A 100 3.46 -21.16 4.95
C ALA A 100 4.53 -20.06 5.05
N GLY A 101 5.14 -19.88 6.23
CA GLY A 101 6.31 -19.05 6.47
C GLY A 101 6.19 -17.64 5.89
N TYR A 102 7.35 -17.09 5.54
CA TYR A 102 7.44 -15.94 4.65
C TYR A 102 7.18 -16.42 3.23
N ARG A 103 5.92 -16.59 2.84
CA ARG A 103 5.62 -16.65 1.41
C ARG A 103 5.81 -15.23 0.89
N ARG A 104 6.74 -15.10 -0.07
CA ARG A 104 6.81 -13.95 -0.96
C ARG A 104 5.48 -13.91 -1.76
N THR A 105 4.37 -13.52 -1.13
CA THR A 105 3.47 -12.60 -1.81
C THR A 105 4.43 -11.55 -2.36
N LYS A 106 4.54 -11.42 -3.69
CA LYS A 106 5.30 -10.34 -4.31
C LYS A 106 4.58 -9.06 -3.90
N CYS A 107 4.75 -8.67 -2.65
CA CYS A 107 4.25 -7.44 -2.09
C CYS A 107 4.92 -6.38 -2.94
N ARG A 108 4.11 -5.76 -3.80
CA ARG A 108 4.54 -4.77 -4.78
C ARG A 108 5.33 -3.64 -4.12
N LEU A 109 4.96 -3.33 -2.87
CA LEU A 109 5.58 -2.34 -1.98
C LEU A 109 6.89 -2.82 -1.33
N CYS A 110 7.02 -4.11 -1.05
CA CYS A 110 8.14 -4.70 -0.31
C CYS A 110 9.27 -5.18 -1.22
N ASP A 111 9.00 -5.34 -2.52
CA ASP A 111 10.04 -5.63 -3.49
C ASP A 111 10.82 -4.34 -3.78
N ARG A 112 12.00 -4.18 -3.17
CA ARG A 112 12.89 -3.04 -3.44
C ARG A 112 13.24 -2.91 -4.93
N ARG A 113 13.03 -3.96 -5.75
CA ARG A 113 13.13 -3.89 -7.22
C ARG A 113 12.07 -3.00 -7.88
N MET A 114 11.04 -2.61 -7.14
CA MET A 114 10.00 -1.66 -7.55
C MET A 114 10.19 -0.25 -6.96
N GLN A 115 11.21 -0.02 -6.14
CA GLN A 115 11.58 1.35 -5.77
C GLN A 115 12.26 1.98 -6.99
N ASN A 116 11.54 2.86 -7.67
CA ASN A 116 12.15 3.77 -8.63
C ASN A 116 13.31 4.49 -7.92
N PRO A 117 14.53 4.50 -8.49
CA PRO A 117 15.62 5.27 -7.90
C PRO A 117 15.21 6.74 -7.86
N ILE A 118 15.52 7.43 -6.77
CA ILE A 118 15.28 8.86 -6.62
C ILE A 118 16.59 9.61 -6.77
N ALA A 119 16.57 10.68 -7.55
CA ALA A 119 17.72 11.56 -7.70
C ALA A 119 17.99 12.33 -6.39
N SER A 120 19.26 12.65 -6.13
CA SER A 120 19.68 13.25 -4.86
C SER A 120 19.05 14.63 -4.62
N ASP A 121 18.88 15.42 -5.68
CA ASP A 121 18.22 16.72 -5.66
C ASP A 121 16.74 16.62 -5.25
N ALA A 122 16.00 15.63 -5.77
CA ALA A 122 14.62 15.36 -5.40
C ALA A 122 14.50 14.94 -3.92
N LEU A 123 15.44 14.12 -3.45
CA LEU A 123 15.46 13.67 -2.07
C LEU A 123 15.81 14.81 -1.10
N GLU A 124 16.75 15.69 -1.47
CA GLU A 124 17.08 16.89 -0.70
C GLU A 124 15.91 17.89 -0.67
N ALA A 125 15.18 18.03 -1.78
CA ALA A 125 13.97 18.85 -1.83
C ALA A 125 12.89 18.32 -0.88
N LEU A 126 12.66 16.99 -0.83
CA LEU A 126 11.75 16.39 0.13
C LEU A 126 12.18 16.63 1.58
N ARG A 127 13.48 16.49 1.89
CA ARG A 127 14.00 16.77 3.24
C ARG A 127 13.86 18.24 3.66
N SER A 128 13.88 19.16 2.71
CA SER A 128 13.71 20.59 2.98
C SER A 128 12.23 21.03 3.06
N LEU A 129 11.29 20.12 2.78
CA LEU A 129 9.84 20.35 2.90
C LEU A 129 9.39 20.43 4.37
N THR A 130 9.67 21.55 5.02
CA THR A 130 9.34 21.79 6.45
C THR A 130 8.59 23.09 6.68
N SER A 131 8.68 24.05 5.76
CA SER A 131 8.00 25.33 5.87
C SER A 131 6.56 25.27 5.37
N ARG A 132 5.70 26.06 6.01
CA ARG A 132 4.33 26.33 5.55
C ARG A 132 4.38 26.99 4.18
N GLY A 133 3.54 26.53 3.25
CA GLY A 133 3.57 26.96 1.85
C GLY A 133 4.69 26.34 1.02
N ALA A 134 5.48 25.40 1.57
CA ALA A 134 6.47 24.67 0.77
C ALA A 134 5.78 23.74 -0.23
N LEU A 135 6.29 23.71 -1.44
CA LEU A 135 5.80 22.89 -2.55
C LEU A 135 6.98 22.23 -3.25
N VAL A 136 6.95 20.91 -3.39
CA VAL A 136 7.96 20.11 -4.09
C VAL A 136 7.28 19.25 -5.13
N GLN A 137 7.69 19.37 -6.39
CA GLN A 137 7.18 18.58 -7.50
C GLN A 137 8.24 17.62 -8.02
N ILE A 138 7.86 16.36 -8.16
CA ILE A 138 8.68 15.27 -8.64
C ILE A 138 8.00 14.66 -9.86
N THR A 139 8.78 14.24 -10.84
CA THR A 139 8.27 13.48 -11.99
C THR A 139 9.17 12.28 -12.26
N VAL A 140 8.64 11.28 -12.96
CA VAL A 140 9.43 10.17 -13.48
C VAL A 140 10.10 10.59 -14.78
N SER A 141 11.43 10.52 -14.83
CA SER A 141 12.19 10.84 -16.04
C SER A 141 11.77 9.94 -17.22
N PRO A 142 11.39 10.51 -18.38
CA PRO A 142 10.99 9.73 -19.54
C PRO A 142 12.17 9.08 -20.28
N THR A 143 13.41 9.51 -19.99
CA THR A 143 14.60 9.20 -20.77
C THR A 143 15.40 8.03 -20.21
N SER A 144 15.28 7.73 -18.91
CA SER A 144 16.07 6.65 -18.28
C SER A 144 15.33 5.31 -18.34
N ASN A 145 16.02 4.27 -18.80
CA ASN A 145 15.54 2.89 -18.71
C ASN A 145 15.19 2.46 -17.27
N SER A 146 15.71 3.17 -16.26
CA SER A 146 15.46 2.89 -14.84
C SER A 146 14.29 3.68 -14.22
N GLN A 147 13.53 4.48 -15.00
CA GLN A 147 12.37 5.23 -14.51
C GLN A 147 12.67 6.02 -13.22
N THR A 148 13.71 6.85 -13.25
CA THR A 148 14.21 7.57 -12.06
C THR A 148 13.25 8.70 -11.68
N LEU A 149 12.97 8.87 -10.38
CA LEU A 149 12.26 10.02 -9.82
C LEU A 149 13.19 11.22 -9.75
N THR A 150 12.82 12.32 -10.42
CA THR A 150 13.63 13.54 -10.54
C THR A 150 12.85 14.76 -10.11
N LEU A 151 13.54 15.76 -9.55
CA LEU A 151 12.94 17.02 -9.16
C LEU A 151 12.51 17.80 -10.41
N LEU A 152 11.27 18.26 -10.43
CA LEU A 152 10.77 19.14 -11.49
C LEU A 152 10.75 20.60 -11.03
N PHE A 153 10.27 20.85 -9.82
CA PHE A 153 10.07 22.18 -9.28
C PHE A 153 10.10 22.14 -7.75
N SER A 154 10.58 23.21 -7.14
CA SER A 154 10.49 23.43 -5.70
C SER A 154 10.29 24.92 -5.45
N SER A 155 9.37 25.27 -4.58
CA SER A 155 9.10 26.64 -4.16
C SER A 155 8.72 26.67 -2.69
N GLN A 156 8.94 27.82 -2.08
CA GLN A 156 8.45 28.15 -0.74
C GLN A 156 7.35 29.20 -0.85
N ASP A 157 6.58 29.36 0.23
CA ASP A 157 5.56 30.41 0.36
C ASP A 157 4.47 30.41 -0.73
N VAL A 158 4.08 29.23 -1.23
CA VAL A 158 2.99 29.08 -2.21
C VAL A 158 1.63 29.09 -1.49
N PRO A 159 0.74 30.05 -1.79
CA PRO A 159 -0.61 30.05 -1.23
C PRO A 159 -1.48 28.99 -1.92
N ALA A 160 -2.52 28.53 -1.23
CA ALA A 160 -3.31 27.36 -1.65
C ALA A 160 -4.01 27.55 -3.01
N ASP A 161 -4.43 28.78 -3.31
CA ASP A 161 -5.06 29.18 -4.58
C ASP A 161 -4.11 29.12 -5.78
N GLN A 162 -2.79 29.18 -5.55
CA GLN A 162 -1.78 29.16 -6.60
C GLN A 162 -1.23 27.76 -6.88
N VAL A 163 -1.49 26.76 -6.03
CA VAL A 163 -0.96 25.39 -6.21
C VAL A 163 -1.37 24.82 -7.57
N SER A 164 -2.64 24.97 -7.98
CA SER A 164 -3.13 24.48 -9.26
C SER A 164 -2.45 25.14 -10.46
N SER A 165 -1.94 26.37 -10.32
CA SER A 165 -1.21 27.07 -11.39
C SER A 165 0.20 26.52 -11.62
N HIS A 166 0.79 25.86 -10.61
CA HIS A 166 2.10 25.23 -10.70
C HIS A 166 2.04 23.79 -11.25
N LEU A 167 0.85 23.21 -11.40
CA LEU A 167 0.68 21.85 -11.91
C LEU A 167 0.80 21.81 -13.45
N PRO A 168 1.73 21.03 -14.02
CA PRO A 168 1.90 20.95 -15.47
C PRO A 168 0.72 20.27 -16.16
N THR A 169 0.29 20.79 -17.31
CA THR A 169 -0.89 20.27 -18.04
C THR A 169 -0.58 19.20 -19.09
N THR A 170 0.69 18.89 -19.33
CA THR A 170 1.14 17.98 -20.41
C THR A 170 1.93 16.77 -19.91
N ILE A 171 2.41 16.81 -18.67
CA ILE A 171 3.20 15.74 -18.06
C ILE A 171 2.62 15.37 -16.70
N PRO A 172 2.63 14.07 -16.32
CA PRO A 172 2.25 13.68 -14.98
C PRO A 172 3.30 14.12 -13.95
N THR A 173 2.85 14.44 -12.74
CA THR A 173 3.68 14.92 -11.64
C THR A 173 3.15 14.48 -10.29
N PHE A 174 4.05 14.32 -9.34
CA PHE A 174 3.76 14.18 -7.93
C PHE A 174 4.11 15.47 -7.21
N THR A 175 3.20 16.02 -6.42
CA THR A 175 3.44 17.26 -5.67
C THR A 175 3.24 17.00 -4.19
N PHE A 176 4.23 17.34 -3.37
CA PHE A 176 4.07 17.47 -1.93
C PHE A 176 3.90 18.94 -1.58
N TYR A 177 2.85 19.27 -0.85
CA TYR A 177 2.50 20.65 -0.50
C TYR A 177 2.14 20.76 0.98
N ILE A 178 2.74 21.72 1.70
CA ILE A 178 2.37 22.03 3.08
C ILE A 178 1.44 23.23 3.07
N HIS A 179 0.18 23.03 3.46
CA HIS A 179 -0.80 24.10 3.46
C HIS A 179 -0.44 25.19 4.48
N PRO A 180 -0.48 26.49 4.12
CA PRO A 180 0.04 27.56 4.97
C PRO A 180 -0.76 27.76 6.25
N THR A 181 -2.09 27.57 6.20
CA THR A 181 -3.00 27.74 7.35
C THR A 181 -3.07 26.49 8.21
N THR A 182 -3.49 25.36 7.65
CA THR A 182 -3.72 24.09 8.36
C THR A 182 -2.45 23.30 8.68
N SER A 183 -1.30 23.62 8.06
CA SER A 183 -0.05 22.85 8.18
C SER A 183 -0.13 21.38 7.74
N LEU A 184 -1.23 20.98 7.08
CA LEU A 184 -1.40 19.63 6.54
C LEU A 184 -0.48 19.42 5.33
N VAL A 185 0.11 18.23 5.24
CA VAL A 185 0.90 17.78 4.10
C VAL A 185 0.00 17.08 3.09
N TYR A 186 -0.16 17.68 1.92
CA TYR A 186 -0.89 17.10 0.79
C TYR A 186 0.09 16.42 -0.17
N PHE A 187 -0.21 15.18 -0.53
CA PHE A 187 0.41 14.47 -1.66
C PHE A 187 -0.55 14.45 -2.84
N ILE A 188 -0.19 15.13 -3.93
CA ILE A 188 -1.03 15.29 -5.11
C ILE A 188 -0.40 14.54 -6.27
N SER A 189 -1.06 13.47 -6.72
CA SER A 189 -0.73 12.77 -7.95
C SER A 189 -1.55 13.39 -9.09
N HIS A 190 -0.92 14.27 -9.86
CA HIS A 190 -1.54 14.92 -11.01
C HIS A 190 -1.16 14.18 -12.29
N CYS A 191 -2.15 13.69 -13.01
CA CYS A 191 -1.96 12.91 -14.23
C CYS A 191 -2.90 13.39 -15.33
N PRO A 192 -2.51 14.43 -16.11
CA PRO A 192 -3.39 15.01 -17.10
C PRO A 192 -3.68 14.02 -18.24
N ASP A 193 -4.91 14.03 -18.74
CA ASP A 193 -5.36 13.12 -19.80
C ASP A 193 -4.63 13.32 -21.13
N SER A 194 -4.05 14.51 -21.33
CA SER A 194 -3.20 14.87 -22.46
C SER A 194 -1.86 14.13 -22.47
N ALA A 195 -1.38 13.62 -21.31
CA ALA A 195 -0.11 12.93 -21.21
C ALA A 195 -0.14 11.56 -21.89
N ALA A 196 0.97 11.10 -22.45
CA ALA A 196 1.05 9.80 -23.10
C ALA A 196 0.70 8.64 -22.15
N VAL A 197 -0.06 7.64 -22.63
CA VAL A 197 -0.52 6.48 -21.83
C VAL A 197 0.63 5.82 -21.05
N LYS A 198 1.78 5.62 -21.71
CA LYS A 198 2.98 5.05 -21.08
C LYS A 198 3.46 5.87 -19.88
N ALA A 199 3.44 7.21 -19.99
CA ALA A 199 3.84 8.11 -18.92
C ALA A 199 2.85 8.06 -17.75
N ARG A 200 1.55 8.03 -18.04
CA ARG A 200 0.47 7.92 -17.03
C ARG A 200 0.55 6.60 -16.25
N MET A 201 0.72 5.49 -16.96
CA MET A 201 0.93 4.18 -16.33
C MET A 201 2.19 4.17 -15.48
N THR A 202 3.30 4.68 -16.00
CA THR A 202 4.59 4.73 -15.28
C THR A 202 4.50 5.54 -13.99
N HIS A 203 3.81 6.69 -14.01
CA HIS A 203 3.63 7.49 -12.81
C HIS A 203 2.75 6.77 -11.78
N THR A 204 1.59 6.25 -12.17
CA THR A 204 0.73 5.49 -11.25
C THR A 204 1.50 4.36 -10.56
N MET A 205 2.40 3.73 -11.31
CA MET A 205 3.28 2.66 -10.86
C MET A 205 4.37 3.10 -9.87
N ALA A 206 4.81 4.35 -9.94
CA ALA A 206 5.89 4.88 -9.12
C ALA A 206 5.40 5.44 -7.77
N ILE A 207 4.09 5.67 -7.59
CA ILE A 207 3.49 6.19 -6.34
C ILE A 207 3.96 5.40 -5.10
N PRO A 208 3.87 4.05 -5.07
CA PRO A 208 4.27 3.28 -3.90
C PRO A 208 5.75 3.46 -3.53
N GLY A 209 6.63 3.51 -4.54
CA GLY A 209 8.07 3.70 -4.34
C GLY A 209 8.41 5.11 -3.86
N LEU A 210 7.74 6.13 -4.41
CA LEU A 210 7.92 7.52 -4.01
C LEU A 210 7.49 7.76 -2.55
N LEU A 211 6.36 7.20 -2.13
CA LEU A 211 5.88 7.37 -0.75
C LEU A 211 6.85 6.78 0.27
N VAL A 212 7.51 5.67 -0.05
CA VAL A 212 8.58 5.11 0.81
C VAL A 212 9.78 6.06 0.88
N HIS A 213 10.22 6.63 -0.24
CA HIS A 213 11.32 7.61 -0.23
C HIS A 213 10.96 8.89 0.55
N ALA A 214 9.71 9.33 0.46
CA ALA A 214 9.20 10.49 1.21
C ALA A 214 9.20 10.21 2.71
N GLU A 215 8.70 9.04 3.13
CA GLU A 215 8.69 8.65 4.55
C GLU A 215 10.11 8.49 5.11
N ASP A 216 11.03 7.89 4.33
CA ASP A 216 12.46 7.81 4.66
C ASP A 216 13.13 9.21 4.76
N ALA A 217 12.59 10.20 4.04
CA ALA A 217 12.99 11.61 4.12
C ALA A 217 12.30 12.38 5.26
N GLY A 218 11.40 11.74 6.02
CA GLY A 218 10.65 12.35 7.11
C GLY A 218 9.37 13.09 6.68
N VAL A 219 8.97 12.97 5.41
CA VAL A 219 7.75 13.57 4.87
C VAL A 219 6.64 12.54 4.85
N LYS A 220 5.57 12.78 5.60
CA LYS A 220 4.36 11.95 5.61
C LYS A 220 3.19 12.77 5.13
N ALA A 221 2.47 12.27 4.12
CA ALA A 221 1.26 12.92 3.63
C ALA A 221 0.10 12.68 4.61
N ASP A 222 -0.53 13.76 5.05
CA ASP A 222 -1.76 13.72 5.84
C ASP A 222 -2.96 13.49 4.92
N ARG A 223 -2.92 14.10 3.73
CA ARG A 223 -3.93 13.99 2.69
C ARG A 223 -3.26 13.57 1.39
N THR A 224 -3.89 12.66 0.66
CA THR A 224 -3.49 12.35 -0.71
C THR A 224 -4.59 12.86 -1.66
N MET A 225 -4.27 13.16 -2.91
CA MET A 225 -5.22 13.56 -3.94
C MET A 225 -4.75 12.98 -5.27
N GLU A 226 -5.63 12.33 -6.01
CA GLU A 226 -5.37 11.93 -7.39
C GLU A 226 -6.25 12.78 -8.29
N ILE A 227 -5.62 13.58 -9.14
CA ILE A 227 -6.32 14.57 -9.96
C ILE A 227 -5.91 14.43 -11.43
N HIS A 228 -6.87 14.65 -12.31
CA HIS A 228 -6.66 14.66 -13.75
C HIS A 228 -6.80 16.08 -14.34
N GLU A 229 -7.52 16.94 -13.63
CA GLU A 229 -7.78 18.31 -14.02
C GLU A 229 -7.39 19.29 -12.90
N LEU A 230 -6.96 20.49 -13.29
CA LEU A 230 -6.48 21.52 -12.36
C LEU A 230 -7.56 22.01 -11.39
N GLY A 231 -8.83 21.95 -11.79
CA GLY A 231 -9.97 22.38 -10.97
C GLY A 231 -10.32 21.42 -9.83
N GLU A 232 -9.69 20.24 -9.77
CA GLU A 232 -9.92 19.24 -8.72
C GLU A 232 -9.03 19.47 -7.49
N ALA A 233 -7.96 20.25 -7.62
CA ALA A 233 -7.12 20.67 -6.52
C ALA A 233 -7.79 21.78 -5.71
N VAL A 234 -8.75 21.39 -4.88
CA VAL A 234 -9.44 22.26 -3.93
C VAL A 234 -8.91 21.98 -2.53
N PHE A 235 -8.40 23.02 -1.87
CA PHE A 235 -7.92 22.97 -0.49
C PHE A 235 -8.95 23.69 0.37
N GLU A 236 -9.70 22.95 1.18
CA GLU A 236 -10.73 23.54 2.04
C GLU A 236 -10.13 23.92 3.40
N ASP A 237 -10.32 25.17 3.83
CA ASP A 237 -9.87 25.67 5.15
C ASP A 237 -10.53 24.91 6.34
N ASN A 238 -11.62 24.18 6.08
CA ASN A 238 -12.36 23.38 7.05
C ASN A 238 -11.88 21.93 7.15
N ASP A 239 -10.69 21.60 6.64
CA ASP A 239 -9.98 20.36 6.95
C ASP A 239 -9.47 20.37 8.41
N VAL A 240 -10.36 20.70 9.35
CA VAL A 240 -10.21 20.46 10.78
C VAL A 240 -10.27 18.95 10.99
N GLU A 241 -9.37 18.42 11.82
CA GLU A 241 -9.44 17.04 12.31
C GLU A 241 -10.89 16.66 12.64
N GLY A 242 -11.48 15.77 11.82
CA GLY A 242 -12.83 15.24 12.03
C GLY A 242 -13.95 15.74 11.10
N GLY A 243 -13.69 16.62 10.12
CA GLY A 243 -14.69 17.06 9.14
C GLY A 243 -14.85 16.09 7.96
N GLU A 244 -16.10 15.80 7.54
CA GLU A 244 -16.47 15.07 6.31
C GLU A 244 -16.13 15.86 5.03
N GLY A 245 -14.86 16.27 4.88
CA GLY A 245 -14.33 16.79 3.63
C GLY A 245 -14.40 15.68 2.57
N LYS A 246 -14.98 16.00 1.41
CA LYS A 246 -15.20 15.08 0.29
C LYS A 246 -13.86 14.57 -0.26
N GLU A 247 -13.34 13.54 0.39
CA GLU A 247 -12.28 12.69 -0.11
C GLU A 247 -12.74 12.06 -1.42
N ARG A 248 -12.38 12.67 -2.56
CA ARG A 248 -12.55 12.09 -3.90
C ARG A 248 -11.49 11.01 -4.11
N PHE A 249 -11.56 9.95 -3.32
CA PHE A 249 -10.73 8.76 -3.48
C PHE A 249 -11.53 7.59 -4.00
N ARG A 250 -11.02 6.99 -5.09
CA ARG A 250 -11.05 5.54 -5.26
C ARG A 250 -9.91 4.94 -4.45
N SER A 251 -10.15 4.71 -3.16
CA SER A 251 -9.33 3.94 -2.21
C SER A 251 -7.86 4.36 -2.00
N MET A 252 -7.49 4.70 -0.77
CA MET A 252 -6.76 3.77 0.11
C MET A 252 -6.34 4.49 1.41
N TYR A 253 -6.81 3.94 2.53
CA TYR A 253 -6.39 4.17 3.92
C TYR A 253 -6.74 5.52 4.57
N ARG A 254 -7.89 5.54 5.27
CA ARG A 254 -8.15 6.48 6.38
C ARG A 254 -7.53 5.96 7.68
N ARG A 255 -7.05 6.89 8.50
CA ARG A 255 -6.51 6.64 9.85
C ARG A 255 -7.60 6.44 10.91
N GLU A 256 -8.86 6.74 10.59
CA GLU A 256 -9.98 6.70 11.52
C GLU A 256 -11.19 5.99 10.90
N GLY A 257 -11.32 4.68 11.17
CA GLY A 257 -12.52 3.91 10.83
C GLY A 257 -12.59 3.39 9.39
N PHE A 258 -13.00 2.13 9.27
CA PHE A 258 -13.24 1.46 7.99
C PHE A 258 -14.66 1.79 7.52
N VAL A 259 -14.80 2.63 6.50
CA VAL A 259 -15.99 2.65 5.65
C VAL A 259 -15.57 2.00 4.34
N GLY A 260 -16.10 0.81 4.07
CA GLY A 260 -15.76 0.02 2.89
C GLY A 260 -16.02 0.80 1.60
N THR A 261 -15.18 0.56 0.59
CA THR A 261 -15.34 1.11 -0.76
C THR A 261 -16.42 0.33 -1.54
N GLU A 262 -17.58 0.15 -0.94
CA GLU A 262 -18.71 -0.47 -1.62
C GLU A 262 -19.27 0.57 -2.61
N LEU A 263 -19.12 0.29 -3.89
CA LEU A 263 -19.81 1.05 -4.93
C LEU A 263 -21.31 0.89 -4.68
N GLY A 264 -21.95 1.93 -4.15
CA GLY A 264 -23.40 2.00 -4.09
C GLY A 264 -23.93 1.97 -5.53
N TYR A 265 -24.59 0.87 -5.90
CA TYR A 265 -25.38 0.78 -7.12
C TYR A 265 -26.87 0.69 -6.77
N GLU A 266 -27.73 1.17 -7.66
CA GLU A 266 -29.18 1.02 -7.51
C GLU A 266 -29.54 -0.47 -7.43
N GLY A 267 -29.91 -0.93 -6.24
CA GLY A 267 -30.20 -2.35 -5.96
C GLY A 267 -29.44 -2.92 -4.76
N LEU A 268 -28.40 -2.25 -4.27
CA LEU A 268 -27.55 -2.74 -3.18
C LEU A 268 -28.35 -3.11 -1.91
N GLU A 269 -29.32 -2.30 -1.51
CA GLU A 269 -30.16 -2.59 -0.34
C GLU A 269 -31.04 -3.83 -0.54
N ARG A 270 -31.56 -4.02 -1.76
CA ARG A 270 -32.41 -5.16 -2.13
C ARG A 270 -31.61 -6.47 -2.10
N ASP A 271 -30.38 -6.43 -2.57
CA ASP A 271 -29.48 -7.60 -2.59
C ASP A 271 -28.92 -7.91 -1.19
N ARG A 272 -28.76 -6.89 -0.34
CA ARG A 272 -28.43 -7.08 1.08
C ARG A 272 -29.57 -7.76 1.83
N GLU A 273 -30.81 -7.31 1.63
CA GLU A 273 -32.00 -7.93 2.23
C GLU A 273 -32.19 -9.39 1.77
N PHE A 274 -31.93 -9.68 0.49
CA PHE A 274 -31.93 -11.06 -0.01
C PHE A 274 -30.87 -11.93 0.66
N ALA A 275 -29.63 -11.43 0.77
CA ALA A 275 -28.54 -12.17 1.40
C ALA A 275 -28.78 -12.44 2.91
N ASP A 276 -29.38 -11.48 3.62
CA ASP A 276 -29.71 -11.61 5.04
C ASP A 276 -30.90 -12.55 5.27
N GLY A 277 -31.84 -12.66 4.31
CA GLY A 277 -32.99 -13.58 4.38
C GLY A 277 -32.67 -15.05 4.06
N VAL A 278 -31.47 -15.34 3.55
CA VAL A 278 -31.00 -16.70 3.22
C VAL A 278 -30.13 -17.30 4.35
N ARG A 279 -29.92 -16.56 5.46
CA ARG A 279 -29.21 -17.05 6.66
C ARG A 279 -30.12 -17.62 7.72
#